data_AF-U4QV92-F1
#
_entry.id   AF-U4QV92-F1
#
_cell.length_a   1.000
_cell.length_b   1.000
_cell.length_c   1.000
_cell.angle_alpha   90.00
_cell.angle_beta   90.00
_cell.angle_gamma   90.00
#
_symmetry.space_group_name_H-M   'P 1'
#
loop_
_entity.id
_entity.type
_entity.pdbx_description
1 polymer ?
#
loop_
_entity_poly.entity_id
_entity_poly.type
_entity_poly.pdbx_seq_one_letter_code
_entity_poly.pdbx_strand_id
1 'polypeptide(L)'
;MREKGGVEPNTIRLDLALISHLFSTAIKEWGMTGLINPVLQIRKPKLPRGRDRRIRHGELERIIKASESPLLGELIRFALETAMRRSELAGMVWNLVDLKKRTVTLPETKNGEKRIVPLSPEAYSGWGNLDKNQGGS
;
A
#
# COMPACT_ATOMS: atom_id res chain seq x y z
N MET A 1 -16.20 25.71 -7.50
CA MET A 1 -15.34 24.51 -7.64
C MET A 1 -15.07 23.95 -6.24
N ARG A 2 -15.12 22.62 -6.08
CA ARG A 2 -15.15 21.88 -4.80
C ARG A 2 -13.98 22.13 -3.83
N GLU A 3 -12.93 22.85 -4.25
CA GLU A 3 -11.87 23.35 -3.38
C GLU A 3 -12.40 24.26 -2.25
N LYS A 4 -13.50 24.99 -2.48
CA LYS A 4 -14.16 25.79 -1.43
C LYS A 4 -14.94 24.96 -0.40
N GLY A 5 -15.07 23.64 -0.59
CA GLY A 5 -15.79 22.72 0.28
C GLY A 5 -14.90 21.89 1.22
N GLY A 6 -13.59 22.16 1.28
CA GLY A 6 -12.67 21.46 2.20
C GLY A 6 -12.23 20.06 1.74
N VAL A 7 -12.49 19.67 0.48
CA VAL A 7 -12.08 18.37 -0.05
C VAL A 7 -10.58 18.35 -0.34
N GLU A 8 -9.88 17.30 0.10
CA GLU A 8 -8.43 17.18 -0.13
C GLU A 8 -8.06 17.23 -1.62
N PRO A 9 -6.96 17.92 -2.00
CA PRO A 9 -6.52 18.03 -3.40
C PRO A 9 -6.34 16.70 -4.12
N ASN A 10 -5.98 15.64 -3.39
CA ASN A 10 -5.82 14.30 -3.96
C ASN A 10 -7.16 13.70 -4.41
N THR A 11 -8.23 13.88 -3.61
CA THR A 11 -9.58 13.42 -3.95
C THR A 11 -10.09 14.08 -5.22
N ILE A 12 -9.93 15.40 -5.34
CA ILE A 12 -10.30 16.16 -6.55
C ILE A 12 -9.55 15.62 -7.78
N ARG A 13 -8.28 15.25 -7.60
CA ARG A 13 -7.46 14.70 -8.70
C ARG A 13 -7.90 13.30 -9.13
N LEU A 14 -8.32 12.45 -8.18
CA LEU A 14 -8.87 11.11 -8.47
C LEU A 14 -10.19 11.22 -9.24
N ASP A 15 -11.08 12.11 -8.82
CA ASP A 15 -12.33 12.39 -9.53
C ASP A 15 -12.07 12.85 -10.98
N LEU A 16 -11.15 13.81 -11.14
CA LEU A 16 -10.72 14.28 -12.47
C LEU A 16 -10.09 13.15 -13.31
N ALA A 17 -9.34 12.23 -12.68
CA ALA A 17 -8.76 11.09 -13.39
C ALA A 17 -9.84 10.12 -13.90
N LEU A 18 -10.86 9.85 -13.09
CA LEU A 18 -12.01 9.01 -13.49
C LEU A 18 -12.78 9.64 -14.65
N ILE A 19 -13.10 10.93 -14.56
CA ILE A 19 -13.79 11.66 -15.63
C ILE A 19 -12.93 11.65 -16.90
N SER A 20 -11.63 11.92 -16.78
CA SER A 20 -10.72 11.89 -17.92
C SER A 20 -10.67 10.52 -18.57
N HIS A 21 -10.66 9.44 -17.78
CA HIS A 21 -10.68 8.08 -18.29
C HIS A 21 -11.97 7.79 -19.06
N LEU A 22 -13.14 8.14 -18.50
CA LEU A 22 -14.43 7.98 -19.16
C LEU A 22 -14.47 8.65 -20.55
N PHE A 23 -14.07 9.93 -20.64
CA PHE A 23 -14.02 10.63 -21.93
C PHE A 23 -13.03 9.99 -22.90
N SER A 24 -11.89 9.51 -22.39
CA SER A 24 -10.90 8.84 -23.24
C SER A 24 -11.42 7.52 -23.80
N THR A 25 -12.15 6.74 -22.98
CA THR A 25 -12.82 5.51 -23.41
C THR A 25 -13.92 5.80 -24.42
N ALA A 26 -14.77 6.80 -24.17
CA ALA A 26 -15.84 7.18 -25.09
C ALA A 26 -15.32 7.60 -26.47
N ILE A 27 -14.23 8.38 -26.50
CA ILE A 27 -13.61 8.83 -27.76
C ILE A 27 -12.97 7.65 -28.51
N LYS A 28 -12.21 6.79 -27.80
CA LYS A 28 -11.39 5.74 -28.44
C LYS A 28 -12.16 4.47 -28.75
N GLU A 29 -12.96 4.00 -27.80
CA GLU A 29 -13.60 2.68 -27.86
C GLU A 29 -15.05 2.77 -28.34
N TRP A 30 -15.76 3.86 -28.03
CA TRP A 30 -17.16 4.03 -28.42
C TRP A 30 -17.34 4.88 -29.68
N GLY A 31 -16.24 5.26 -30.33
CA GLY A 31 -16.26 5.99 -31.60
C GLY A 31 -16.78 7.42 -31.49
N MET A 32 -16.88 7.99 -30.28
CA MET A 32 -17.35 9.36 -30.05
C MET A 32 -16.25 10.39 -30.33
N THR A 33 -15.70 10.37 -31.54
CA THR A 33 -14.52 11.16 -31.95
C THR A 33 -14.72 12.67 -31.90
N GLY A 34 -15.97 13.15 -31.90
CA GLY A 34 -16.32 14.57 -31.74
C GLY A 34 -16.32 15.08 -30.29
N LEU A 35 -16.20 14.19 -29.29
CA LEU A 35 -16.10 14.60 -27.89
C LEU A 35 -14.70 15.15 -27.58
N ILE A 36 -14.66 16.22 -26.80
CA ILE A 36 -13.42 16.77 -26.24
C ILE A 36 -13.38 16.41 -24.76
N ASN A 37 -12.26 15.85 -24.31
CA ASN A 37 -12.06 15.58 -22.89
C ASN A 37 -11.86 16.92 -22.14
N PRO A 38 -12.82 17.35 -21.30
CA PRO A 38 -12.75 18.64 -20.62
C PRO A 38 -11.64 18.69 -19.57
N VAL A 39 -11.21 17.54 -19.05
CA VAL A 39 -10.16 17.46 -18.02
C VAL A 39 -8.78 17.85 -18.56
N LEU A 40 -8.57 17.77 -19.88
CA LEU A 40 -7.32 18.22 -20.51
C LEU A 40 -7.18 19.74 -20.50
N GLN A 41 -8.30 20.47 -20.39
CA GLN A 41 -8.33 21.94 -20.39
C GLN A 41 -8.33 22.53 -18.97
N ILE A 42 -8.31 21.69 -17.93
CA ILE A 42 -8.37 22.13 -16.54
C ILE A 42 -6.99 21.99 -15.88
N ARG A 43 -6.56 23.04 -15.17
CA ARG A 43 -5.38 22.94 -14.30
C ARG A 43 -5.71 22.06 -13.09
N LYS A 44 -4.99 20.95 -12.97
CA LYS A 44 -5.16 20.01 -11.84
C LYS A 44 -4.56 20.62 -10.56
N PRO A 45 -5.17 20.38 -9.38
CA PRO A 45 -4.60 20.80 -8.11
C PRO A 45 -3.20 20.20 -7.92
N LYS A 46 -2.29 20.99 -7.33
CA LYS A 46 -0.96 20.51 -6.99
C LYS A 46 -1.07 19.52 -5.83
N LEU A 47 -0.48 18.33 -5.98
CA LEU A 47 -0.40 17.38 -4.89
C LEU A 47 0.44 17.96 -3.75
N PRO A 48 0.02 17.77 -2.49
CA PRO A 48 0.92 18.02 -1.36
C PRO A 48 2.17 17.15 -1.52
N ARG A 49 3.32 17.65 -1.04
CA ARG A 49 4.55 16.86 -1.02
C ARG A 49 4.29 15.53 -0.29
N GLY A 50 4.77 14.43 -0.87
CA GLY A 50 4.78 13.14 -0.18
C GLY A 50 5.46 13.28 1.18
N ARG A 51 5.00 12.52 2.17
CA ARG A 51 5.67 12.50 3.48
C ARG A 51 6.96 11.68 3.36
N ASP A 52 8.10 12.36 3.43
CA ASP A 52 9.43 11.74 3.61
C ASP A 52 9.78 11.47 5.08
N ARG A 53 8.78 11.56 5.97
CA ARG A 53 8.99 11.38 7.40
C ARG A 53 9.23 9.91 7.72
N ARG A 54 10.42 9.59 8.21
CA ARG A 54 10.72 8.31 8.89
C ARG A 54 10.15 8.28 10.30
N ILE A 55 9.87 7.07 10.79
CA ILE A 55 9.44 6.81 12.17
C ILE A 55 10.53 7.30 13.12
N ARG A 56 10.16 8.09 14.14
CA ARG A 56 11.09 8.60 15.15
C ARG A 56 11.29 7.56 16.27
N HIS A 57 12.38 7.70 17.02
CA HIS A 57 12.66 6.82 18.16
C HIS A 57 11.47 6.78 19.14
N GLY A 58 11.08 5.58 19.58
CA GLY A 58 9.95 5.33 20.47
C GLY A 58 8.54 5.49 19.86
N GLU A 59 8.42 5.95 18.61
CA GLU A 59 7.12 6.07 17.94
C GLU A 59 6.56 4.69 17.54
N LEU A 60 7.43 3.78 17.11
CA LEU A 60 7.07 2.38 16.83
C LEU A 60 6.43 1.72 18.05
N GLU A 61 7.06 1.84 19.22
CA GLU A 61 6.56 1.24 20.45
C GLU A 61 5.22 1.82 20.89
N ARG A 62 4.99 3.12 20.65
CA ARG A 62 3.67 3.72 20.89
C ARG A 62 2.61 3.18 19.93
N ILE A 63 2.94 2.98 18.66
CA ILE A 63 2.02 2.40 17.68
C ILE A 63 1.69 0.95 18.04
N ILE A 64 2.69 0.16 18.43
CA ILE A 64 2.51 -1.22 18.87
C ILE A 64 1.68 -1.28 20.15
N LYS A 65 1.95 -0.41 21.13
CA LYS A 65 1.16 -0.36 22.36
C LYS A 65 -0.30 0.05 22.09
N ALA A 66 -0.52 1.00 21.19
CA ALA A 66 -1.85 1.45 20.79
C ALA A 66 -2.60 0.44 19.91
N SER A 67 -1.92 -0.57 19.37
CA SER A 67 -2.56 -1.62 18.58
C SER A 67 -3.43 -2.55 19.43
N GLU A 68 -3.15 -2.61 20.74
CA GLU A 68 -3.79 -3.49 21.74
C GLU A 68 -3.83 -4.98 21.33
N SER A 69 -3.02 -5.36 20.34
CA SER A 69 -3.02 -6.69 19.74
C SER A 69 -1.57 -7.19 19.61
N PRO A 70 -1.22 -8.29 20.28
CA PRO A 70 0.09 -8.92 20.13
C PRO A 70 0.40 -9.28 18.67
N LEU A 71 -0.60 -9.80 17.95
CA LEU A 71 -0.49 -10.16 16.54
C LEU A 71 -0.17 -8.95 15.67
N LEU A 72 -0.91 -7.85 15.85
CA LEU A 72 -0.71 -6.64 15.07
C LEU A 72 0.65 -5.99 15.39
N GLY A 73 1.10 -6.07 16.63
CA GLY A 73 2.44 -5.64 17.05
C GLY A 73 3.56 -6.34 16.28
N GLU A 74 3.52 -7.66 16.19
CA GLU A 74 4.48 -8.46 15.43
C GLU A 74 4.41 -8.14 13.93
N LEU A 75 3.20 -8.00 13.38
CA LEU A 75 2.98 -7.62 11.98
C LEU A 75 3.57 -6.25 11.64
N ILE A 76 3.46 -5.28 12.55
CA ILE A 76 4.04 -3.94 12.38
C ILE A 76 5.58 -4.00 12.40
N ARG A 77 6.18 -4.78 13.32
CA ARG A 77 7.63 -4.99 13.35
C ARG A 77 8.12 -5.65 12.06
N PHE A 78 7.43 -6.71 11.65
CA PHE A 78 7.73 -7.42 10.41
C PHE A 78 7.62 -6.50 9.18
N ALA A 79 6.59 -5.67 9.11
CA ALA A 79 6.41 -4.69 8.03
C ALA A 79 7.56 -3.67 7.96
N LEU A 80 8.07 -3.25 9.13
CA LEU A 80 9.17 -2.29 9.22
C LEU A 80 10.47 -2.88 8.69
N GLU A 81 10.78 -4.13 9.07
CA GLU A 81 11.99 -4.84 8.66
C GLU A 81 11.99 -5.19 7.16
N THR A 82 10.82 -5.56 6.64
CA THR A 82 10.68 -6.08 5.26
C THR A 82 10.33 -4.99 4.23
N ALA A 83 9.94 -3.79 4.68
CA ALA A 83 9.40 -2.72 3.84
C ALA A 83 8.26 -3.20 2.90
N MET A 84 7.50 -4.20 3.36
CA MET A 84 6.39 -4.76 2.62
C MET A 84 5.18 -3.82 2.62
N ARG A 85 4.44 -3.81 1.51
CA ARG A 85 3.16 -3.09 1.45
C ARG A 85 2.13 -3.83 2.30
N ARG A 86 1.17 -3.11 2.89
CA ARG A 86 0.07 -3.71 3.66
C ARG A 86 -0.68 -4.81 2.90
N SER A 87 -0.91 -4.63 1.59
CA SER A 87 -1.57 -5.64 0.76
C SER A 87 -0.71 -6.89 0.57
N GLU A 88 0.62 -6.75 0.55
CA GLU A 88 1.55 -7.87 0.46
C GLU A 88 1.57 -8.66 1.78
N LEU A 89 1.56 -7.96 2.92
CA LEU A 89 1.45 -8.58 4.24
C LEU A 89 0.13 -9.33 4.42
N ALA A 90 -0.98 -8.74 3.96
CA ALA A 90 -2.31 -9.36 4.05
C ALA A 90 -2.48 -10.55 3.11
N GLY A 91 -1.80 -10.56 1.96
CA GLY A 91 -1.84 -11.65 0.98
C GLY A 91 -0.71 -12.67 1.15
N MET A 92 0.15 -12.51 2.17
CA MET A 92 1.27 -13.40 2.43
C MET A 92 0.75 -14.75 2.92
N VAL A 93 1.06 -15.81 2.18
CA VAL A 93 0.79 -17.19 2.57
C VAL A 93 2.07 -17.88 3.04
N TRP A 94 1.94 -18.78 4.01
CA TRP A 94 3.05 -19.49 4.67
C TRP A 94 4.07 -20.12 3.71
N ASN A 95 3.62 -20.59 2.55
CA ASN A 95 4.46 -21.23 1.52
C ASN A 95 5.45 -20.29 0.81
N LEU A 96 5.36 -18.98 1.05
CA LEU A 96 6.22 -17.97 0.43
C LEU A 96 7.46 -17.65 1.26
N VAL A 97 7.56 -18.20 2.47
CA VAL A 97 8.67 -17.96 3.40
C VAL A 97 9.62 -19.13 3.38
N ASP A 98 10.83 -18.91 2.85
CA ASP A 98 11.93 -19.85 2.95
C ASP A 98 12.72 -19.57 4.23
N LEU A 99 12.40 -20.33 5.28
CA LEU A 99 13.04 -20.22 6.59
C LEU A 99 14.52 -20.66 6.57
N LYS A 100 14.93 -21.48 5.60
CA LYS A 100 16.34 -21.89 5.45
C LYS A 100 17.15 -20.77 4.83
N LYS A 101 16.59 -20.08 3.83
CA LYS A 101 17.24 -18.94 3.17
C LYS A 101 16.98 -17.61 3.86
N ARG A 102 16.08 -17.58 4.86
CA ARG A 102 15.59 -16.36 5.52
C ARG A 102 15.08 -15.36 4.50
N THR A 103 14.22 -15.81 3.59
CA THR A 103 13.66 -14.94 2.56
C THR A 103 12.16 -15.12 2.43
N VAL A 104 11.47 -14.04 2.11
CA VAL A 104 10.06 -14.06 1.68
C VAL A 104 10.02 -13.77 0.19
N THR A 105 9.42 -14.67 -0.57
CA THR A 105 9.18 -14.49 -1.99
C THR A 105 7.78 -13.92 -2.16
N LEU A 106 7.68 -12.66 -2.58
CA LEU A 106 6.37 -12.05 -2.80
C LEU A 106 5.91 -12.33 -4.23
N PRO A 107 4.86 -13.14 -4.43
CA PRO A 107 4.23 -13.28 -5.73
C PRO A 107 3.61 -11.94 -6.12
N GLU A 108 3.56 -11.70 -7.42
CA GLU A 108 3.22 -10.43 -8.08
C GLU A 108 2.43 -9.41 -7.25
N THR A 109 2.99 -8.22 -7.17
CA THR A 109 2.29 -7.04 -6.67
C THR A 109 1.71 -6.27 -7.85
N LYS A 110 0.90 -5.24 -7.57
CA LYS A 110 0.17 -4.41 -8.55
C LYS A 110 0.98 -3.85 -9.74
N ASN A 111 2.31 -3.98 -9.74
CA ASN A 111 3.24 -3.56 -10.78
C ASN A 111 4.03 -4.72 -11.45
N GLY A 112 3.70 -6.00 -11.21
CA GLY A 112 4.13 -7.13 -12.06
C GLY A 112 5.51 -7.75 -11.81
N GLU A 113 6.27 -7.35 -10.79
CA GLU A 113 7.59 -7.94 -10.53
C GLU A 113 7.62 -8.75 -9.23
N LYS A 114 8.14 -9.99 -9.33
CA LYS A 114 8.46 -10.84 -8.18
C LYS A 114 9.66 -10.25 -7.46
N ARG A 115 9.57 -10.10 -6.14
CA ARG A 115 10.70 -9.64 -5.32
C ARG A 115 10.96 -10.59 -4.15
N ILE A 116 12.23 -10.75 -3.85
CA ILE A 116 12.73 -11.50 -2.70
C ILE A 116 13.08 -10.49 -1.61
N VAL A 117 12.47 -10.65 -0.45
CA VAL A 117 12.76 -9.82 0.72
C VAL A 117 13.57 -10.65 1.73
N PRO A 118 14.79 -10.22 2.10
CA PRO A 118 15.54 -10.88 3.16
C PRO A 118 14.88 -10.64 4.52
N LEU A 119 14.81 -11.68 5.35
CA LEU A 119 14.33 -11.63 6.72
C LEU A 119 15.50 -11.34 7.65
N SER A 120 15.42 -10.23 8.39
CA SER A 120 16.32 -9.97 9.50
C SER A 120 16.10 -10.98 10.64
N PRO A 121 17.07 -11.18 11.54
CA PRO A 121 16.91 -12.02 12.72
C PRO A 121 15.70 -11.62 13.58
N GLU A 122 15.41 -10.32 13.71
CA GLU A 122 14.19 -9.85 14.40
C GLU A 122 12.91 -10.25 13.64
N ALA A 123 12.88 -10.13 12.32
CA ALA A 123 11.75 -10.56 11.50
C ALA A 123 11.51 -12.08 11.60
N TYR A 124 12.58 -12.87 11.73
CA TYR A 124 12.50 -14.31 11.96
C TYR A 124 11.94 -14.67 13.35
N SER A 125 12.31 -13.91 14.39
CA SER A 125 11.77 -14.12 15.74
C SER A 125 10.28 -13.80 15.80
N GLY A 126 9.84 -12.70 15.20
CA GLY A 126 8.42 -12.36 15.11
C GLY A 126 7.62 -13.38 14.27
N TRP A 127 8.24 -13.93 13.22
CA TRP A 127 7.66 -14.98 12.39
C TRP A 127 7.29 -16.24 13.18
N GLY A 128 8.17 -16.69 14.07
CA GLY A 128 7.90 -17.87 14.92
C GLY A 128 6.73 -17.70 15.89
N ASN A 129 6.38 -16.46 16.24
CA ASN A 129 5.22 -16.14 17.08
C ASN A 129 3.92 -16.08 16.28
N LEU A 130 3.98 -15.65 15.00
CA LEU A 130 2.83 -15.62 14.09
C LEU A 130 2.32 -17.03 13.76
N ASP A 131 3.23 -17.99 13.54
CA ASP A 131 2.91 -19.38 13.19
C ASP A 131 2.22 -20.12 14.34
N LYS A 132 2.69 -19.93 15.58
CA LYS A 132 2.14 -20.56 16.78
C LYS A 132 0.71 -20.14 17.11
N ASN A 133 0.27 -18.97 16.66
CA ASN A 133 -1.08 -18.44 16.91
C ASN A 133 -2.15 -18.97 15.94
N GLN A 134 -1.79 -19.76 14.92
CA GLN A 134 -2.76 -20.48 14.08
C GLN A 134 -3.04 -21.91 14.57
N GLY A 135 -2.39 -22.35 15.66
CA GLY A 135 -2.62 -23.65 16.31
C GLY A 135 -3.73 -23.65 17.37
N GLY A 136 -4.63 -22.66 17.37
CA GLY A 136 -5.76 -22.57 18.29
C GLY A 136 -7.08 -22.60 17.53
N SER A 137 -7.68 -23.81 17.50
CA SER A 137 -9.07 -24.20 17.23
C SER A 137 -9.95 -23.34 16.31
#